data_AF-A0A0A0IYX8-F1
#
_entry.id   AF-A0A0A0IYX8-F1
#
_cell.length_a   1.000
_cell.length_b   1.000
_cell.length_c   1.000
_cell.angle_alpha   90.00
_cell.angle_beta   90.00
_cell.angle_gamma   90.00
#
_symmetry.space_group_name_H-M   'P 1'
#
loop_
_entity.id
_entity.type
_entity.pdbx_description
1 polymer ?
#
loop_
_entity_poly.entity_id
_entity_poly.type
_entity_poly.pdbx_seq_one_letter_code
_entity_poly.pdbx_strand_id
1 'polypeptide(L)'
;LAWEGDLPTPELDGTKATYPEVLPGVDLVAKAGVDGVSTYLVVKTREAATNPRVKDLRYKVVGSASQARGAGTGGEIRDAAGAVKFRVQRASMWDSKGVPAGVESHERVAPGQAARAVEVPVEASADTLAVNVDEAFLQAPDTVYPAIIDPEISVAREYTYWVAVQSNGTEYYNSSTEHARVGYQGWSSPYFTSRSFYNFNTSALYGKVIGSATFSHKLIHSANWDCNAATYGPGVTLGVTGAIGSSTVWPGPAWTATIGTNAKAHGDSGICSGYDVVEWNAKAAVQTYAADVSKPTLTLGLKSSNESNRDGWRKFDNDATLNYPLLSVTYNSLPNAPGAPSLVGATGTGKSNYWVDARQVTLKATVTDPDGTAGGSV
;
A
#
# COMPACT_ATOMS: atom_id res chain seq x y z
N LEU A 1 16.72 -1.35 4.74
CA LEU A 1 17.84 -0.61 4.09
C LEU A 1 18.82 -0.19 5.17
N ALA A 2 20.09 -0.07 4.86
CA ALA A 2 21.11 0.45 5.74
C ALA A 2 21.95 1.50 5.02
N TRP A 3 22.25 2.59 5.72
CA TRP A 3 23.21 3.59 5.28
C TRP A 3 24.61 3.00 5.28
N GLU A 4 25.43 3.36 4.30
CA GLU A 4 26.83 2.94 4.28
C GLU A 4 27.66 3.82 5.24
N GLY A 5 28.12 3.24 6.33
CA GLY A 5 28.91 3.94 7.36
C GLY A 5 28.10 4.31 8.61
N ASP A 6 28.75 5.01 9.52
CA ASP A 6 28.18 5.29 10.84
C ASP A 6 27.10 6.38 10.75
N LEU A 7 25.96 6.11 11.40
CA LEU A 7 24.89 7.09 11.56
C LEU A 7 25.12 7.89 12.85
N PRO A 8 24.95 9.22 12.82
CA PRO A 8 24.98 10.05 14.03
C PRO A 8 23.78 9.74 14.94
N THR A 9 23.77 10.31 16.14
CA THR A 9 22.59 10.17 17.02
C THR A 9 21.39 10.89 16.39
N PRO A 10 20.24 10.22 16.22
CA PRO A 10 19.10 10.85 15.57
C PRO A 10 18.35 11.81 16.50
N GLU A 11 17.81 12.87 15.92
CA GLU A 11 16.77 13.70 16.48
C GLU A 11 15.40 13.08 16.14
N LEU A 12 14.56 12.88 17.15
CA LEU A 12 13.27 12.18 17.00
C LEU A 12 12.10 13.16 17.09
N ASP A 13 11.21 13.12 16.11
CA ASP A 13 9.96 13.90 16.07
C ASP A 13 8.83 13.03 15.51
N GLY A 14 7.95 12.56 16.39
CA GLY A 14 6.84 11.66 16.04
C GLY A 14 7.35 10.39 15.34
N THR A 15 7.04 10.26 14.05
CA THR A 15 7.48 9.11 13.23
C THR A 15 8.76 9.38 12.44
N LYS A 16 9.44 10.51 12.66
CA LYS A 16 10.69 10.88 11.99
C LYS A 16 11.89 10.70 12.92
N ALA A 17 12.97 10.22 12.33
CA ALA A 17 14.32 10.21 12.87
C ALA A 17 15.22 10.97 11.88
N THR A 18 15.65 12.16 12.27
CA THR A 18 16.60 12.97 11.51
C THR A 18 18.00 12.65 12.01
N TYR A 19 18.89 12.24 11.11
CA TYR A 19 20.30 11.99 11.35
C TYR A 19 21.07 13.21 10.82
N PRO A 20 21.33 14.22 11.67
CA PRO A 20 21.93 15.46 11.22
C PRO A 20 23.38 15.26 10.82
N GLU A 21 23.82 15.94 9.76
CA GLU A 21 25.21 15.94 9.31
C GLU A 21 25.76 14.52 9.05
N VAL A 22 24.91 13.63 8.51
CA VAL A 22 25.32 12.27 8.08
C VAL A 22 26.43 12.36 7.03
N LEU A 23 26.45 13.46 6.28
CA LEU A 23 27.60 14.01 5.57
C LEU A 23 27.66 15.51 5.89
N PRO A 24 28.82 16.18 5.74
CA PRO A 24 28.90 17.63 5.91
C PRO A 24 27.85 18.37 5.06
N GLY A 25 26.94 19.09 5.72
CA GLY A 25 25.83 19.82 5.12
C GLY A 25 24.68 18.96 4.58
N VAL A 26 24.60 17.68 4.97
CA VAL A 26 23.55 16.75 4.52
C VAL A 26 22.96 16.01 5.72
N ASP A 27 21.64 16.04 5.83
CA ASP A 27 20.92 15.21 6.81
C ASP A 27 20.30 14.00 6.11
N LEU A 28 20.28 12.86 6.80
CA LEU A 28 19.44 11.72 6.41
C LEU A 28 18.20 11.75 7.28
N VAL A 29 17.02 11.77 6.69
CA VAL A 29 15.77 11.64 7.44
C VAL A 29 15.16 10.29 7.14
N ALA A 30 15.00 9.48 8.17
CA ALA A 30 14.19 8.27 8.13
C ALA A 30 12.83 8.59 8.75
N LYS A 31 11.78 8.43 7.97
CA LYS A 31 10.41 8.52 8.48
C LYS A 31 9.80 7.13 8.47
N ALA A 32 9.45 6.65 9.65
CA ALA A 32 8.59 5.49 9.81
C ALA A 32 7.19 5.85 9.26
N GLY A 33 6.79 5.14 8.22
CA GLY A 33 5.42 4.97 7.78
C GLY A 33 4.88 3.63 8.29
N VAL A 34 3.59 3.38 8.08
CA VAL A 34 2.93 2.26 8.74
C VAL A 34 3.41 0.90 8.22
N ASP A 35 3.64 0.80 6.91
CA ASP A 35 4.14 -0.43 6.30
C ASP A 35 5.60 -0.31 5.88
N GLY A 36 6.31 0.80 6.17
CA GLY A 36 7.66 1.01 5.63
C GLY A 36 8.43 2.18 6.19
N VAL A 37 9.69 2.30 5.82
CA VAL A 37 10.53 3.45 6.15
C VAL A 37 10.81 4.21 4.86
N SER A 38 10.34 5.45 4.76
CA SER A 38 10.79 6.37 3.71
C SER A 38 12.07 7.05 4.18
N THR A 39 13.10 7.07 3.33
CA THR A 39 14.36 7.76 3.62
C THR A 39 14.63 8.81 2.56
N TYR A 40 14.87 10.05 2.97
CA TYR A 40 15.28 11.12 2.07
C TYR A 40 16.52 11.84 2.62
N LEU A 41 17.33 12.37 1.71
CA LEU A 41 18.42 13.28 2.07
C LEU A 41 17.97 14.72 1.95
N VAL A 42 18.35 15.52 2.93
CA VAL A 42 18.25 16.98 2.89
C VAL A 42 19.65 17.53 2.64
N VAL A 43 19.91 18.00 1.44
CA VAL A 43 21.16 18.68 1.08
C VAL A 43 20.99 20.16 1.38
N LYS A 44 21.69 20.68 2.40
CA LYS A 44 21.45 22.03 2.94
C LYS A 44 21.99 23.14 2.06
N THR A 45 23.08 22.88 1.33
CA THR A 45 23.77 23.90 0.53
C THR A 45 24.31 23.35 -0.78
N ARG A 46 24.67 24.26 -1.68
CA ARG A 46 25.30 23.93 -2.96
C ARG A 46 26.67 23.27 -2.77
N GLU A 47 27.43 23.68 -1.76
CA GLU A 47 28.71 23.07 -1.41
C GLU A 47 28.51 21.61 -0.99
N ALA A 48 27.48 21.33 -0.18
CA ALA A 48 27.15 19.97 0.25
C ALA A 48 26.78 19.05 -0.94
N ALA A 49 26.13 19.59 -1.97
CA ALA A 49 25.80 18.86 -3.19
C ALA A 49 27.03 18.41 -4.02
N THR A 50 28.21 18.98 -3.75
CA THR A 50 29.46 18.55 -4.42
C THR A 50 30.05 17.28 -3.82
N ASN A 51 29.54 16.82 -2.66
CA ASN A 51 30.03 15.64 -1.97
C ASN A 51 29.85 14.38 -2.86
N PRO A 52 30.92 13.59 -3.13
CA PRO A 52 30.82 12.39 -3.96
C PRO A 52 29.77 11.38 -3.49
N ARG A 53 29.52 11.29 -2.18
CA ARG A 53 28.52 10.38 -1.59
C ARG A 53 27.08 10.84 -1.79
N VAL A 54 26.86 12.11 -2.13
CA VAL A 54 25.56 12.62 -2.57
C VAL A 54 25.32 12.28 -4.04
N LYS A 55 26.38 12.26 -4.86
CA LYS A 55 26.31 11.94 -6.30
C LYS A 55 26.10 10.45 -6.56
N ASP A 56 26.84 9.60 -5.85
CA ASP A 56 26.75 8.14 -5.91
C ASP A 56 26.03 7.61 -4.66
N LEU A 57 24.74 7.94 -4.54
CA LEU A 57 23.96 7.61 -3.36
C LEU A 57 23.60 6.12 -3.36
N ARG A 58 24.13 5.38 -2.38
CA ARG A 58 23.92 3.94 -2.23
C ARG A 58 23.33 3.59 -0.87
N TYR A 59 22.38 2.65 -0.89
CA TYR A 59 21.82 2.04 0.32
C TYR A 59 22.02 0.53 0.26
N LYS A 60 22.45 -0.06 1.37
CA LYS A 60 22.52 -1.51 1.50
C LYS A 60 21.15 -2.09 1.79
N VAL A 61 20.78 -3.18 1.12
CA VAL A 61 19.58 -3.96 1.40
C VAL A 61 19.95 -5.06 2.38
N VAL A 62 19.29 -5.10 3.54
CA VAL A 62 19.60 -6.06 4.62
C VAL A 62 18.37 -6.95 4.84
N GLY A 63 18.52 -8.27 4.77
CA GLY A 63 17.45 -9.27 4.88
C GLY A 63 17.58 -10.41 3.84
N SER A 64 16.73 -11.45 3.91
CA SER A 64 16.72 -12.61 2.99
C SER A 64 16.23 -12.25 1.57
N ALA A 65 16.84 -11.26 0.93
CA ALA A 65 16.63 -10.94 -0.48
C ALA A 65 17.70 -11.69 -1.29
N SER A 66 17.30 -12.44 -2.30
CA SER A 66 18.28 -13.16 -3.13
C SER A 66 18.14 -12.91 -4.62
N GLN A 67 17.15 -12.14 -5.08
CA GLN A 67 17.12 -11.63 -6.46
C GLN A 67 16.39 -10.28 -6.52
N ALA A 68 17.14 -9.19 -6.74
CA ALA A 68 16.54 -7.94 -7.20
C ALA A 68 16.28 -8.04 -8.70
N ARG A 69 15.11 -7.56 -9.16
CA ARG A 69 14.84 -7.35 -10.58
C ARG A 69 14.16 -5.99 -10.74
N GLY A 70 14.87 -5.08 -11.40
CA GLY A 70 14.38 -3.77 -11.81
C GLY A 70 15.52 -2.98 -12.47
N ALA A 71 15.30 -2.53 -13.70
CA ALA A 71 16.18 -1.62 -14.42
C ALA A 71 15.33 -0.44 -14.91
N GLY A 72 15.66 0.78 -14.48
CA GLY A 72 14.95 2.01 -14.91
C GLY A 72 14.53 2.92 -13.75
N THR A 73 13.35 3.50 -13.83
CA THR A 73 12.83 4.45 -12.83
C THR A 73 12.17 3.77 -11.62
N GLY A 74 12.29 2.46 -11.45
CA GLY A 74 11.71 1.75 -10.30
C GLY A 74 12.01 0.26 -10.37
N GLY A 75 11.67 -0.48 -9.31
CA GLY A 75 12.02 -1.90 -9.23
C GLY A 75 11.38 -2.67 -8.08
N GLU A 76 11.53 -3.98 -8.11
CA GLU A 76 11.08 -4.88 -7.06
C GLU A 76 12.26 -5.68 -6.50
N ILE A 77 12.35 -5.74 -5.18
CA ILE A 77 13.28 -6.60 -4.46
C ILE A 77 12.49 -7.84 -4.03
N ARG A 78 12.94 -9.03 -4.44
CA ARG A 78 12.26 -10.30 -4.18
C ARG A 78 13.09 -11.22 -3.28
N ASP A 79 12.40 -12.06 -2.52
CA ASP A 79 13.04 -13.15 -1.76
C ASP A 79 13.42 -14.34 -2.66
N ALA A 80 14.05 -15.36 -2.06
CA ALA A 80 14.45 -16.60 -2.74
C ALA A 80 13.28 -17.37 -3.37
N ALA A 81 12.07 -17.21 -2.82
CA ALA A 81 10.86 -17.82 -3.32
C ALA A 81 10.19 -16.99 -4.43
N GLY A 82 10.77 -15.83 -4.80
CA GLY A 82 10.26 -14.92 -5.82
C GLY A 82 9.20 -13.94 -5.33
N ALA A 83 8.90 -13.89 -4.02
CA ALA A 83 7.93 -12.96 -3.45
C ALA A 83 8.52 -11.55 -3.33
N VAL A 84 7.78 -10.53 -3.76
CA VAL A 84 8.18 -9.12 -3.64
C VAL A 84 8.20 -8.72 -2.16
N LYS A 85 9.36 -8.28 -1.67
CA LYS A 85 9.56 -7.76 -0.31
C LYS A 85 9.58 -6.25 -0.28
N PHE A 86 10.15 -5.61 -1.29
CA PHE A 86 10.22 -4.16 -1.38
C PHE A 86 9.91 -3.69 -2.79
N ARG A 87 9.24 -2.55 -2.90
CA ARG A 87 9.05 -1.81 -4.16
C ARG A 87 9.81 -0.50 -4.06
N VAL A 88 10.73 -0.33 -5.00
CA VAL A 88 11.46 0.91 -5.21
C VAL A 88 10.62 1.72 -6.21
N GLN A 89 10.01 2.80 -5.74
CA GLN A 89 9.26 3.71 -6.60
C GLN A 89 10.23 4.60 -7.40
N ARG A 90 9.68 5.49 -8.24
CA ARG A 90 10.49 6.52 -8.91
C ARG A 90 11.06 7.47 -7.88
N ALA A 91 12.38 7.43 -7.69
CA ALA A 91 13.04 8.45 -6.90
C ALA A 91 12.85 9.81 -7.57
N SER A 92 12.69 10.84 -6.77
CA SER A 92 12.57 12.21 -7.24
C SER A 92 13.51 13.11 -6.43
N MET A 93 13.96 14.19 -7.05
CA MET A 93 14.62 15.27 -6.35
C MET A 93 13.94 16.59 -6.64
N TRP A 94 13.96 17.51 -5.68
CA TRP A 94 13.42 18.86 -5.86
C TRP A 94 14.15 19.91 -5.05
N ASP A 95 13.99 21.16 -5.48
CA ASP A 95 14.52 22.36 -4.82
C ASP A 95 13.46 23.03 -3.93
N SER A 96 13.88 23.92 -3.03
CA SER A 96 12.98 24.61 -2.09
C SER A 96 12.37 25.90 -2.67
N LYS A 97 12.27 26.02 -4.00
CA LYS A 97 11.74 27.23 -4.62
C LYS A 97 10.24 27.39 -4.34
N GLY A 98 9.83 28.59 -3.90
CA GLY A 98 8.43 28.89 -3.57
C GLY A 98 7.99 28.49 -2.16
N VAL A 99 8.94 28.23 -1.27
CA VAL A 99 8.69 27.85 0.13
C VAL A 99 8.87 29.09 1.01
N PRO A 100 7.94 29.39 1.95
CA PRO A 100 8.03 30.57 2.80
C PRO A 100 9.33 30.59 3.64
N ALA A 101 9.94 31.77 3.81
CA ALA A 101 11.10 31.94 4.68
C ALA A 101 10.71 31.66 6.15
N GLY A 102 11.49 30.82 6.85
CA GLY A 102 11.27 30.46 8.26
C GLY A 102 10.82 29.01 8.52
N VAL A 103 10.68 28.18 7.48
CA VAL A 103 10.53 26.73 7.64
C VAL A 103 11.91 26.14 7.99
N GLU A 104 12.01 25.48 9.14
CA GLU A 104 13.24 24.83 9.60
C GLU A 104 13.71 23.74 8.63
N SER A 105 15.02 23.64 8.40
CA SER A 105 15.64 22.81 7.34
C SER A 105 15.40 21.30 7.45
N HIS A 106 14.80 20.82 8.54
CA HIS A 106 14.53 19.39 8.79
C HIS A 106 13.07 18.97 8.48
N GLU A 107 12.17 19.92 8.22
CA GLU A 107 10.83 19.58 7.75
C GLU A 107 10.89 19.22 6.26
N ARG A 108 10.21 18.13 5.85
CA ARG A 108 10.01 17.81 4.44
C ARG A 108 9.29 19.01 3.82
N VAL A 109 10.05 19.88 3.19
CA VAL A 109 9.55 20.91 2.32
C VAL A 109 8.86 20.16 1.19
N ALA A 110 7.53 20.02 1.28
CA ALA A 110 6.75 19.61 0.12
C ALA A 110 7.13 20.56 -1.03
N PRO A 111 7.30 20.07 -2.27
CA PRO A 111 7.64 20.94 -3.38
C PRO A 111 6.64 22.10 -3.40
N GLY A 112 7.13 23.33 -3.21
CA GLY A 112 6.30 24.52 -3.35
C GLY A 112 5.68 24.54 -4.75
N GLN A 113 4.60 25.30 -4.96
CA GLN A 113 3.97 25.40 -6.29
C GLN A 113 4.94 25.84 -7.41
N ALA A 114 6.11 26.37 -7.07
CA ALA A 114 7.17 26.78 -7.99
C ALA A 114 8.47 25.95 -7.89
N ALA A 115 8.48 24.86 -7.12
CA ALA A 115 9.63 23.97 -6.99
C ALA A 115 9.89 23.24 -8.30
N ARG A 116 11.17 23.07 -8.63
CA ARG A 116 11.55 22.20 -9.75
C ARG A 116 11.76 20.80 -9.22
N ALA A 117 11.18 19.83 -9.90
CA ALA A 117 11.31 18.42 -9.57
C ALA A 117 11.77 17.64 -10.79
N VAL A 118 12.70 16.72 -10.61
CA VAL A 118 13.15 15.79 -11.67
C VAL A 118 13.11 14.35 -11.16
N GLU A 119 12.78 13.42 -12.05
CA GLU A 119 12.85 11.99 -11.76
C GLU A 119 14.32 11.55 -11.72
N VAL A 120 14.66 10.72 -10.73
CA VAL A 120 16.00 10.21 -10.48
C VAL A 120 15.99 8.69 -10.73
N PRO A 121 16.79 8.16 -11.65
CA PRO A 121 16.85 6.72 -11.89
C PRO A 121 17.34 5.97 -10.65
N VAL A 122 16.82 4.77 -10.43
CA VAL A 122 17.24 3.90 -9.31
C VAL A 122 17.57 2.52 -9.84
N GLU A 123 18.74 2.02 -9.47
CA GLU A 123 19.20 0.69 -9.82
C GLU A 123 19.21 -0.20 -8.57
N ALA A 124 18.45 -1.29 -8.61
CA ALA A 124 18.40 -2.25 -7.51
C ALA A 124 19.21 -3.51 -7.88
N SER A 125 20.23 -3.81 -7.08
CA SER A 125 20.95 -5.09 -7.07
C SER A 125 20.51 -5.95 -5.88
N ALA A 126 21.05 -7.18 -5.79
CA ALA A 126 20.67 -8.13 -4.74
C ALA A 126 20.91 -7.61 -3.32
N ASP A 127 21.90 -6.74 -3.12
CA ASP A 127 22.33 -6.22 -1.82
C ASP A 127 22.44 -4.69 -1.76
N THR A 128 22.24 -4.00 -2.89
CA THR A 128 22.49 -2.56 -3.01
C THR A 128 21.38 -1.88 -3.79
N LEU A 129 21.02 -0.67 -3.37
CA LEU A 129 20.16 0.25 -4.09
C LEU A 129 20.95 1.50 -4.42
N ALA A 130 21.18 1.77 -5.70
CA ALA A 130 21.89 2.94 -6.18
C ALA A 130 20.91 3.97 -6.74
N VAL A 131 21.02 5.23 -6.31
CA VAL A 131 20.19 6.35 -6.73
C VAL A 131 21.07 7.29 -7.56
N ASN A 132 20.74 7.43 -8.85
CA ASN A 132 21.54 8.16 -9.82
C ASN A 132 21.18 9.65 -9.82
N VAL A 133 21.74 10.40 -8.89
CA VAL A 133 21.44 11.83 -8.68
C VAL A 133 21.82 12.68 -9.90
N ASP A 134 20.86 13.45 -10.42
CA ASP A 134 21.07 14.50 -11.43
C ASP A 134 21.94 15.64 -10.87
N GLU A 135 23.23 15.59 -11.19
CA GLU A 135 24.20 16.62 -10.80
C GLU A 135 23.92 17.97 -11.46
N ALA A 136 23.40 17.99 -12.68
CA ALA A 136 23.11 19.23 -13.39
C ALA A 136 21.99 20.00 -12.70
N PHE A 137 20.99 19.29 -12.16
CA PHE A 137 19.95 19.87 -11.33
C PHE A 137 20.51 20.51 -10.05
N LEU A 138 21.36 19.80 -9.29
CA LEU A 138 21.92 20.35 -8.05
C LEU A 138 22.88 21.53 -8.30
N GLN A 139 23.60 21.52 -9.42
CA GLN A 139 24.56 22.57 -9.76
C GLN A 139 23.96 23.72 -10.57
N ALA A 140 22.69 23.66 -11.00
CA ALA A 140 22.06 24.75 -11.72
C ALA A 140 22.02 26.04 -10.88
N PRO A 141 22.34 27.21 -11.45
CA PRO A 141 22.53 28.45 -10.69
C PRO A 141 21.25 28.95 -10.01
N ASP A 142 20.09 28.55 -10.49
CA ASP A 142 18.79 28.93 -9.96
C ASP A 142 18.21 27.91 -8.94
N THR A 143 18.93 26.82 -8.63
CA THR A 143 18.52 25.81 -7.63
C THR A 143 18.52 26.42 -6.24
N VAL A 144 17.36 26.34 -5.57
CA VAL A 144 17.13 26.89 -4.23
C VAL A 144 17.31 25.79 -3.18
N TYR A 145 18.25 25.97 -2.27
CA TYR A 145 18.52 25.02 -1.20
C TYR A 145 17.66 25.29 0.05
N PRO A 146 17.32 24.26 0.87
CA PRO A 146 17.76 22.88 0.76
C PRO A 146 17.18 22.13 -0.44
N ALA A 147 17.93 21.19 -1.00
CA ALA A 147 17.47 20.28 -2.03
C ALA A 147 17.19 18.91 -1.42
N ILE A 148 16.08 18.27 -1.80
CA ILE A 148 15.66 17.00 -1.26
C ILE A 148 15.92 15.92 -2.31
N ILE A 149 16.52 14.80 -1.90
CA ILE A 149 16.71 13.61 -2.73
C ILE A 149 15.93 12.47 -2.06
N ASP A 150 14.83 12.06 -2.67
CA ASP A 150 13.87 11.11 -2.11
C ASP A 150 13.78 9.86 -3.00
N PRO A 151 14.54 8.80 -2.71
CA PRO A 151 14.21 7.47 -3.19
C PRO A 151 13.06 6.92 -2.36
N GLU A 152 11.83 7.15 -2.81
CA GLU A 152 10.65 6.57 -2.16
C GLU A 152 10.71 5.04 -2.31
N ILE A 153 10.95 4.36 -1.19
CA ILE A 153 10.96 2.89 -1.11
C ILE A 153 9.81 2.49 -0.21
N SER A 154 8.84 1.80 -0.78
CA SER A 154 7.68 1.30 -0.07
C SER A 154 7.78 -0.21 0.10
N VAL A 155 7.31 -0.69 1.25
CA VAL A 155 7.06 -2.11 1.47
C VAL A 155 5.64 -2.38 0.94
N ALA A 156 5.38 -3.60 0.51
CA ALA A 156 4.19 -3.90 -0.28
C ALA A 156 2.88 -3.62 0.49
N ARG A 157 2.14 -2.58 0.10
CA ARG A 157 0.75 -2.28 0.51
C ARG A 157 -0.18 -3.50 0.33
N GLU A 158 -1.23 -3.61 1.15
CA GLU A 158 -2.32 -4.60 1.00
C GLU A 158 -3.13 -4.42 -0.30
N TYR A 159 -3.22 -3.19 -0.83
CA TYR A 159 -3.73 -2.91 -2.17
C TYR A 159 -2.60 -2.53 -3.14
N THR A 160 -2.67 -3.03 -4.37
CA THR A 160 -1.67 -2.83 -5.43
C THR A 160 -1.70 -1.40 -5.99
N TYR A 161 -2.90 -0.83 -6.18
CA TYR A 161 -3.13 0.54 -6.68
C TYR A 161 -4.60 0.94 -6.50
N TRP A 162 -4.89 2.25 -6.55
CA TRP A 162 -6.25 2.80 -6.50
C TRP A 162 -6.49 3.84 -7.59
N VAL A 163 -7.75 4.05 -7.97
CA VAL A 163 -8.16 5.06 -8.97
C VAL A 163 -9.45 5.74 -8.53
N ALA A 164 -9.49 7.07 -8.59
CA ALA A 164 -10.75 7.82 -8.63
C ALA A 164 -11.01 8.37 -10.02
N VAL A 165 -12.25 8.25 -10.49
CA VAL A 165 -12.72 8.82 -11.76
C VAL A 165 -13.92 9.72 -11.51
N GLN A 166 -13.99 10.82 -12.27
CA GLN A 166 -15.06 11.80 -12.19
C GLN A 166 -15.72 12.02 -13.55
N SER A 167 -17.02 12.30 -13.55
CA SER A 167 -17.80 12.48 -14.79
C SER A 167 -17.43 13.72 -15.60
N ASN A 168 -16.63 14.64 -15.03
CA ASN A 168 -16.06 15.81 -15.71
C ASN A 168 -14.75 15.48 -16.48
N GLY A 169 -14.31 14.22 -16.47
CA GLY A 169 -13.08 13.76 -17.13
C GLY A 169 -11.84 13.79 -16.25
N THR A 170 -11.94 14.23 -14.98
CA THR A 170 -10.81 14.17 -14.04
C THR A 170 -10.60 12.75 -13.53
N GLU A 171 -9.34 12.34 -13.46
CA GLU A 171 -8.91 11.05 -12.93
C GLU A 171 -7.72 11.21 -11.98
N TYR A 172 -7.68 10.37 -10.97
CA TYR A 172 -6.61 10.31 -9.99
C TYR A 172 -6.13 8.88 -9.89
N TYR A 173 -5.06 8.56 -10.61
CA TYR A 173 -4.39 7.28 -10.52
C TYR A 173 -3.36 7.31 -9.39
N ASN A 174 -3.58 6.46 -8.39
CA ASN A 174 -2.68 6.26 -7.24
C ASN A 174 -2.18 7.55 -6.59
N SER A 175 -3.03 8.57 -6.53
CA SER A 175 -2.67 9.86 -5.92
C SER A 175 -2.45 9.70 -4.41
N SER A 176 -1.39 10.30 -3.88
CA SER A 176 -1.07 10.30 -2.45
C SER A 176 -1.62 11.50 -1.70
N THR A 177 -2.05 12.54 -2.43
CA THR A 177 -2.57 13.78 -1.86
C THR A 177 -4.09 13.89 -1.99
N GLU A 178 -4.70 13.04 -2.82
CA GLU A 178 -6.12 13.10 -3.10
C GLU A 178 -6.91 12.07 -2.30
N HIS A 179 -8.05 12.53 -1.78
CA HIS A 179 -9.00 11.71 -1.08
C HIS A 179 -9.99 11.07 -2.05
N ALA A 180 -10.40 9.84 -1.75
CA ALA A 180 -11.43 9.18 -2.52
C ALA A 180 -12.78 9.87 -2.33
N ARG A 181 -13.50 10.03 -3.44
CA ARG A 181 -14.83 10.63 -3.46
C ARG A 181 -15.80 9.68 -4.13
N VAL A 182 -17.02 9.66 -3.63
CA VAL A 182 -18.09 8.81 -4.11
C VAL A 182 -19.38 9.62 -4.18
N GLY A 183 -20.13 9.50 -5.27
CA GLY A 183 -21.44 10.12 -5.44
C GLY A 183 -21.39 11.49 -6.11
N TYR A 184 -22.53 12.17 -6.12
CA TYR A 184 -22.77 13.39 -6.89
C TYR A 184 -22.43 14.66 -6.10
N GLN A 185 -21.50 15.46 -6.60
CA GLN A 185 -21.25 16.81 -6.11
C GLN A 185 -22.21 17.76 -6.83
N GLY A 186 -23.27 18.17 -6.11
CA GLY A 186 -24.35 19.03 -6.62
C GLY A 186 -24.52 20.37 -5.91
N TRP A 187 -23.50 20.85 -5.17
CA TRP A 187 -23.56 22.11 -4.41
C TRP A 187 -22.89 23.28 -5.12
N SER A 188 -21.80 23.05 -5.84
CA SER A 188 -21.08 24.10 -6.54
C SER A 188 -20.56 23.62 -7.89
N SER A 189 -20.55 24.52 -8.88
CA SER A 189 -19.95 24.24 -10.18
C SER A 189 -18.42 24.07 -10.04
N PRO A 190 -17.80 23.11 -10.76
CA PRO A 190 -18.41 22.15 -11.67
C PRO A 190 -19.15 21.02 -10.93
N TYR A 191 -20.32 20.63 -11.45
CA TYR A 191 -21.05 19.46 -10.96
C TYR A 191 -20.47 18.19 -11.57
N PHE A 192 -20.20 17.19 -10.75
CA PHE A 192 -19.67 15.91 -11.22
C PHE A 192 -20.02 14.77 -10.27
N THR A 193 -20.02 13.55 -10.81
CA THR A 193 -20.15 12.32 -10.02
C THR A 193 -18.78 11.67 -9.92
N SER A 194 -18.43 11.20 -8.72
CA SER A 194 -17.17 10.49 -8.45
C SER A 194 -17.40 9.02 -8.15
N ARG A 195 -16.48 8.16 -8.60
CA ARG A 195 -16.36 6.75 -8.21
C ARG A 195 -14.91 6.45 -7.85
N SER A 196 -14.70 5.55 -6.91
CA SER A 196 -13.36 5.16 -6.45
C SER A 196 -13.19 3.64 -6.52
N PHE A 197 -12.02 3.17 -6.91
CA PHE A 197 -11.70 1.75 -7.12
C PHE A 197 -10.35 1.39 -6.51
N TYR A 198 -10.26 0.17 -5.97
CA TYR A 198 -9.08 -0.33 -5.26
C TYR A 198 -8.77 -1.76 -5.70
N ASN A 199 -7.52 -2.04 -6.02
CA ASN A 199 -7.06 -3.36 -6.44
C ASN A 199 -6.29 -4.04 -5.31
N PHE A 200 -6.72 -5.23 -4.89
CA PHE A 200 -6.08 -6.04 -3.84
C PHE A 200 -5.47 -7.30 -4.44
N ASN A 201 -4.28 -7.70 -3.96
CA ASN A 201 -3.68 -8.97 -4.36
C ASN A 201 -4.23 -10.10 -3.48
N THR A 202 -4.96 -11.03 -4.08
CA THR A 202 -5.57 -12.18 -3.38
C THR A 202 -4.83 -13.49 -3.62
N SER A 203 -3.69 -13.47 -4.31
CA SER A 203 -2.95 -14.70 -4.66
C SER A 203 -2.47 -15.51 -3.45
N ALA A 204 -2.19 -14.85 -2.33
CA ALA A 204 -1.83 -15.53 -1.08
C ALA A 204 -3.00 -16.36 -0.49
N LEU A 205 -4.23 -16.05 -0.87
CA LEU A 205 -5.45 -16.69 -0.39
C LEU A 205 -5.86 -17.89 -1.24
N TYR A 206 -5.09 -18.25 -2.26
CA TYR A 206 -5.44 -19.35 -3.15
C TYR A 206 -5.57 -20.69 -2.43
N GLY A 207 -6.70 -21.36 -2.66
CA GLY A 207 -7.04 -22.63 -2.03
C GLY A 207 -7.31 -22.53 -0.53
N LYS A 208 -7.33 -21.32 0.05
CA LYS A 208 -7.68 -21.10 1.45
C LYS A 208 -9.19 -21.01 1.63
N VAL A 209 -9.66 -21.44 2.79
CA VAL A 209 -11.03 -21.26 3.24
C VAL A 209 -11.11 -19.94 4.01
N ILE A 210 -11.97 -19.02 3.56
CA ILE A 210 -12.07 -17.69 4.15
C ILE A 210 -13.03 -17.74 5.34
N GLY A 211 -12.52 -17.41 6.53
CA GLY A 211 -13.30 -17.28 7.77
C GLY A 211 -14.12 -16.01 7.78
N SER A 212 -13.47 -14.86 7.59
CA SER A 212 -14.06 -13.53 7.42
C SER A 212 -13.28 -12.72 6.41
N ALA A 213 -13.95 -11.80 5.72
CA ALA A 213 -13.26 -10.73 5.01
C ALA A 213 -14.09 -9.43 5.11
N THR A 214 -13.43 -8.35 5.51
CA THR A 214 -14.07 -7.04 5.70
C THR A 214 -13.26 -5.99 4.96
N PHE A 215 -13.93 -5.28 4.05
CA PHE A 215 -13.38 -4.06 3.48
C PHE A 215 -13.80 -2.88 4.35
N SER A 216 -12.84 -2.10 4.82
CA SER A 216 -13.08 -0.99 5.73
C SER A 216 -12.44 0.28 5.18
N HIS A 217 -13.10 1.42 5.38
CA HIS A 217 -12.61 2.73 4.93
C HIS A 217 -13.00 3.83 5.91
N LYS A 218 -12.08 4.76 6.12
CA LYS A 218 -12.29 5.97 6.91
C LYS A 218 -13.12 7.00 6.15
N LEU A 219 -14.31 7.30 6.66
CA LEU A 219 -15.19 8.37 6.21
C LEU A 219 -14.91 9.64 7.00
N ILE A 220 -14.51 10.69 6.29
CA ILE A 220 -14.14 11.99 6.89
C ILE A 220 -15.13 13.10 6.58
N HIS A 221 -16.04 12.89 5.62
CA HIS A 221 -17.03 13.90 5.26
C HIS A 221 -18.20 13.27 4.52
N SER A 222 -19.41 13.68 4.90
CA SER A 222 -20.64 13.43 4.17
C SER A 222 -21.47 14.69 3.96
N ALA A 223 -22.47 14.60 3.10
CA ALA A 223 -23.41 15.68 2.75
C ALA A 223 -24.21 16.29 3.93
N ASN A 224 -24.10 15.75 5.15
CA ASN A 224 -24.86 16.20 6.31
C ASN A 224 -24.02 17.10 7.24
N TRP A 225 -24.72 17.84 8.10
CA TRP A 225 -24.12 18.71 9.12
C TRP A 225 -24.37 18.24 10.56
N ASP A 226 -24.94 17.04 10.73
CA ASP A 226 -25.26 16.48 12.05
C ASP A 226 -24.19 15.47 12.48
N CYS A 227 -23.39 15.83 13.47
CA CYS A 227 -22.34 14.98 13.99
C CYS A 227 -22.84 13.70 14.67
N ASN A 228 -24.14 13.60 14.99
CA ASN A 228 -24.74 12.44 15.64
C ASN A 228 -25.53 11.55 14.66
N ALA A 229 -25.70 11.97 13.41
CA ALA A 229 -26.45 11.20 12.42
C ALA A 229 -25.66 9.97 11.97
N ALA A 230 -26.07 8.79 12.46
CA ALA A 230 -25.42 7.53 12.11
C ALA A 230 -25.52 7.18 10.60
N THR A 231 -26.58 7.63 9.93
CA THR A 231 -26.83 7.39 8.49
C THR A 231 -27.48 8.59 7.83
N TYR A 232 -27.22 8.80 6.53
CA TYR A 232 -27.82 9.93 5.80
C TYR A 232 -27.89 9.67 4.29
N GLY A 233 -29.02 9.98 3.66
CA GLY A 233 -29.18 9.88 2.21
C GLY A 233 -28.92 8.48 1.62
N PRO A 234 -28.70 8.39 0.30
CA PRO A 234 -28.26 7.16 -0.36
C PRO A 234 -26.92 6.67 0.20
N GLY A 235 -26.81 5.36 0.46
CA GLY A 235 -25.58 4.76 0.95
C GLY A 235 -24.53 4.51 -0.14
N VAL A 236 -23.32 4.17 0.30
CA VAL A 236 -22.21 3.78 -0.58
C VAL A 236 -22.26 2.28 -0.81
N THR A 237 -22.36 1.89 -2.08
CA THR A 237 -22.36 0.52 -2.55
C THR A 237 -20.94 0.07 -2.87
N LEU A 238 -20.52 -1.02 -2.23
CA LEU A 238 -19.33 -1.79 -2.57
C LEU A 238 -19.69 -2.88 -3.57
N GLY A 239 -18.84 -3.09 -4.57
CA GLY A 239 -18.99 -4.20 -5.51
C GLY A 239 -17.66 -4.62 -6.11
N VAL A 240 -17.70 -5.74 -6.83
CA VAL A 240 -16.56 -6.26 -7.59
C VAL A 240 -16.60 -5.67 -8.99
N THR A 241 -15.45 -5.27 -9.50
CA THR A 241 -15.31 -4.69 -10.83
C THR A 241 -14.23 -5.38 -11.66
N GLY A 242 -14.19 -5.05 -12.95
CA GLY A 242 -13.04 -5.35 -13.80
C GLY A 242 -11.75 -4.66 -13.33
N ALA A 243 -10.65 -4.99 -14.01
CA ALA A 243 -9.34 -4.44 -13.72
C ALA A 243 -9.29 -2.92 -13.89
N ILE A 244 -8.43 -2.28 -13.09
CA ILE A 244 -8.14 -0.85 -13.17
C ILE A 244 -6.64 -0.65 -13.45
N GLY A 245 -6.27 0.56 -13.83
CA GLY A 245 -4.91 0.94 -14.22
C GLY A 245 -4.84 2.44 -14.56
N SER A 246 -3.69 2.91 -15.02
CA SER A 246 -3.48 4.33 -15.33
C SER A 246 -4.33 4.87 -16.49
N SER A 247 -4.96 4.00 -17.27
CA SER A 247 -5.88 4.36 -18.37
C SER A 247 -7.37 4.26 -17.97
N THR A 248 -7.66 4.11 -16.68
CA THR A 248 -9.04 3.96 -16.20
C THR A 248 -9.73 5.32 -16.16
N VAL A 249 -10.62 5.54 -17.13
CA VAL A 249 -11.42 6.76 -17.28
C VAL A 249 -12.86 6.56 -16.79
N TRP A 250 -13.63 7.66 -16.66
CA TRP A 250 -15.06 7.61 -16.39
C TRP A 250 -15.80 6.74 -17.43
N PRO A 251 -16.72 5.84 -17.03
CA PRO A 251 -17.34 5.66 -15.71
C PRO A 251 -16.64 4.62 -14.81
N GLY A 252 -15.41 4.22 -15.16
CA GLY A 252 -14.68 3.10 -14.58
C GLY A 252 -15.00 1.75 -15.24
N PRO A 253 -14.38 0.66 -14.75
CA PRO A 253 -14.60 -0.68 -15.29
C PRO A 253 -16.03 -1.19 -15.06
N ALA A 254 -16.39 -2.25 -15.80
CA ALA A 254 -17.66 -2.95 -15.61
C ALA A 254 -17.77 -3.56 -14.21
N TRP A 255 -18.97 -3.49 -13.63
CA TRP A 255 -19.30 -4.10 -12.34
C TRP A 255 -19.77 -5.53 -12.57
N THR A 256 -19.14 -6.49 -11.91
CA THR A 256 -19.45 -7.92 -12.07
C THR A 256 -20.30 -8.46 -10.93
N ALA A 257 -20.22 -7.84 -9.74
CA ALA A 257 -21.05 -8.18 -8.60
C ALA A 257 -21.27 -6.98 -7.68
N THR A 258 -22.39 -6.98 -6.96
CA THR A 258 -22.64 -6.07 -5.83
C THR A 258 -22.42 -6.85 -4.53
N ILE A 259 -21.64 -6.28 -3.61
CA ILE A 259 -21.34 -6.90 -2.31
C ILE A 259 -22.34 -6.40 -1.26
N GLY A 260 -22.54 -5.08 -1.16
CA GLY A 260 -23.46 -4.49 -0.20
C GLY A 260 -23.43 -2.97 -0.19
N THR A 261 -24.39 -2.38 0.51
CA THR A 261 -24.53 -0.92 0.63
C THR A 261 -24.50 -0.52 2.09
N ASN A 262 -23.73 0.53 2.41
CA ASN A 262 -23.64 1.08 3.75
C ASN A 262 -24.00 2.58 3.72
N ALA A 263 -25.01 2.98 4.49
CA ALA A 263 -25.52 4.35 4.53
C ALA A 263 -24.87 5.23 5.60
N LYS A 264 -23.80 4.74 6.24
CA LYS A 264 -23.09 5.46 7.29
C LYS A 264 -22.70 6.86 6.82
N ALA A 265 -22.81 7.80 7.75
CA ALA A 265 -22.54 9.20 7.51
C ALA A 265 -21.62 9.75 8.59
N HIS A 266 -20.90 10.81 8.23
CA HIS A 266 -20.04 11.58 9.13
C HIS A 266 -20.23 13.04 8.74
N GLY A 267 -20.52 13.93 9.68
CA GLY A 267 -20.77 15.33 9.34
C GLY A 267 -19.56 16.00 8.65
N ASP A 268 -19.80 17.16 8.07
CA ASP A 268 -18.76 17.99 7.45
C ASP A 268 -17.57 18.21 8.40
N SER A 269 -16.35 18.08 7.88
CA SER A 269 -15.10 18.17 8.67
C SER A 269 -14.83 19.54 9.32
N GLY A 270 -15.48 20.61 8.84
CA GLY A 270 -15.44 21.94 9.45
C GLY A 270 -16.42 22.11 10.61
N ILE A 271 -17.37 21.18 10.78
CA ILE A 271 -18.38 21.18 11.84
C ILE A 271 -18.11 20.05 12.84
N CYS A 272 -17.82 18.85 12.32
CA CYS A 272 -17.61 17.63 13.08
C CYS A 272 -16.13 17.24 13.00
N SER A 273 -15.47 17.17 14.15
CA SER A 273 -14.10 16.68 14.23
C SER A 273 -14.04 15.16 14.19
N GLY A 274 -12.97 14.60 13.62
CA GLY A 274 -12.70 13.17 13.66
C GLY A 274 -13.12 12.46 12.38
N TYR A 275 -13.58 11.22 12.53
CA TYR A 275 -13.93 10.35 11.42
C TYR A 275 -14.80 9.19 11.88
N ASP A 276 -15.49 8.57 10.91
CA ASP A 276 -16.17 7.30 11.09
C ASP A 276 -15.51 6.20 10.26
N VAL A 277 -15.56 4.95 10.73
CA VAL A 277 -15.19 3.79 9.92
C VAL A 277 -16.44 3.20 9.28
N VAL A 278 -16.38 2.99 7.98
CA VAL A 278 -17.42 2.33 7.19
C VAL A 278 -16.89 0.99 6.73
N GLU A 279 -17.68 -0.06 6.96
CA GLU A 279 -17.27 -1.43 6.70
C GLU A 279 -18.29 -2.15 5.83
N TRP A 280 -17.79 -3.07 5.01
CA TRP A 280 -18.57 -3.95 4.15
C TRP A 280 -18.03 -5.36 4.26
N ASN A 281 -18.93 -6.34 4.42
CA ASN A 281 -18.56 -7.74 4.46
C ASN A 281 -18.26 -8.24 3.03
N ALA A 282 -16.98 -8.49 2.74
CA ALA A 282 -16.48 -8.93 1.44
C ALA A 282 -16.20 -10.44 1.37
N LYS A 283 -16.55 -11.22 2.42
CA LYS A 283 -16.21 -12.66 2.54
C LYS A 283 -16.53 -13.47 1.29
N ALA A 284 -17.74 -13.34 0.76
CA ALA A 284 -18.17 -14.12 -0.40
C ALA A 284 -17.36 -13.79 -1.67
N ALA A 285 -17.04 -12.51 -1.87
CA ALA A 285 -16.21 -12.07 -2.99
C ALA A 285 -14.77 -12.60 -2.82
N VAL A 286 -14.16 -12.43 -1.64
CA VAL A 286 -12.80 -12.92 -1.37
C VAL A 286 -12.73 -14.45 -1.49
N GLN A 287 -13.73 -15.19 -1.00
CA GLN A 287 -13.78 -16.65 -1.14
C GLN A 287 -13.84 -17.10 -2.60
N THR A 288 -14.56 -16.36 -3.45
CA THR A 288 -14.65 -16.66 -4.89
C THR A 288 -13.30 -16.50 -5.57
N TYR A 289 -12.54 -15.45 -5.22
CA TYR A 289 -11.21 -15.19 -5.78
C TYR A 289 -10.14 -16.11 -5.19
N ALA A 290 -10.27 -16.48 -3.91
CA ALA A 290 -9.44 -17.51 -3.26
C ALA A 290 -9.60 -18.89 -3.91
N ALA A 291 -10.77 -19.21 -4.46
CA ALA A 291 -11.03 -20.50 -5.12
C ALA A 291 -10.54 -20.56 -6.58
N ASP A 292 -10.14 -19.43 -7.18
CA ASP A 292 -9.83 -19.32 -8.60
C ASP A 292 -8.43 -18.74 -8.83
N VAL A 293 -7.45 -19.63 -9.03
CA VAL A 293 -6.04 -19.26 -9.24
C VAL A 293 -5.79 -18.41 -10.49
N SER A 294 -6.77 -18.31 -11.39
CA SER A 294 -6.68 -17.44 -12.58
C SER A 294 -6.95 -15.96 -12.25
N LYS A 295 -7.39 -15.65 -11.02
CA LYS A 295 -7.74 -14.29 -10.57
C LYS A 295 -6.84 -13.82 -9.42
N PRO A 296 -5.61 -13.37 -9.70
CA PRO A 296 -4.63 -12.98 -8.66
C PRO A 296 -4.97 -11.68 -7.97
N THR A 297 -5.89 -10.90 -8.53
CA THR A 297 -6.28 -9.62 -7.96
C THR A 297 -7.79 -9.48 -7.90
N LEU A 298 -8.27 -8.94 -6.79
CA LEU A 298 -9.65 -8.54 -6.58
C LEU A 298 -9.74 -7.02 -6.70
N THR A 299 -10.57 -6.52 -7.61
CA THR A 299 -10.83 -5.08 -7.69
C THR A 299 -12.18 -4.76 -7.09
N LEU A 300 -12.17 -3.87 -6.11
CA LEU A 300 -13.35 -3.37 -5.41
C LEU A 300 -13.66 -1.95 -5.86
N GLY A 301 -14.93 -1.70 -6.17
CA GLY A 301 -15.44 -0.38 -6.55
C GLY A 301 -16.41 0.18 -5.52
N LEU A 302 -16.37 1.50 -5.34
CA LEU A 302 -17.29 2.28 -4.53
C LEU A 302 -18.07 3.25 -5.41
N LYS A 303 -19.40 3.22 -5.29
CA LYS A 303 -20.31 4.20 -5.90
C LYS A 303 -21.46 4.54 -4.95
N SER A 304 -22.11 5.69 -5.13
CA SER A 304 -23.35 5.99 -4.42
C SER A 304 -24.46 5.07 -4.94
N SER A 305 -25.38 4.63 -4.09
CA SER A 305 -26.56 3.88 -4.51
C SER A 305 -27.51 4.71 -5.38
N ASN A 306 -27.43 6.04 -5.27
CA ASN A 306 -28.06 6.98 -6.18
C ASN A 306 -27.09 8.12 -6.53
N GLU A 307 -26.55 8.08 -7.75
CA GLU A 307 -25.56 9.02 -8.28
C GLU A 307 -26.16 10.30 -8.88
N SER A 308 -27.46 10.50 -8.71
CA SER A 308 -28.15 11.76 -9.04
C SER A 308 -28.57 12.54 -7.79
N ASN A 309 -28.53 11.91 -6.61
CA ASN A 309 -28.83 12.57 -5.35
C ASN A 309 -27.53 13.00 -4.65
N ARG A 310 -27.38 14.31 -4.44
CA ARG A 310 -26.22 14.90 -3.75
C ARG A 310 -26.05 14.41 -2.32
N ASP A 311 -27.13 14.04 -1.63
CA ASP A 311 -27.06 13.56 -0.24
C ASP A 311 -26.29 12.23 -0.08
N GLY A 312 -26.07 11.52 -1.18
CA GLY A 312 -25.26 10.29 -1.23
C GLY A 312 -23.76 10.54 -1.39
N TRP A 313 -23.33 11.80 -1.45
CA TRP A 313 -21.92 12.13 -1.59
C TRP A 313 -21.14 11.80 -0.32
N ARG A 314 -19.98 11.16 -0.48
CA ARG A 314 -19.06 10.82 0.60
C ARG A 314 -17.62 11.07 0.18
N LYS A 315 -16.79 11.50 1.14
CA LYS A 315 -15.34 11.62 1.02
C LYS A 315 -14.66 10.70 2.01
N PHE A 316 -13.77 9.89 1.48
CA PHE A 316 -13.02 8.90 2.22
C PHE A 316 -11.55 9.29 2.28
N ASP A 317 -10.95 9.06 3.44
CA ASP A 317 -9.56 9.39 3.66
C ASP A 317 -8.64 8.31 3.13
N ASN A 318 -7.85 8.66 2.11
CA ASN A 318 -6.79 7.82 1.56
C ASN A 318 -5.42 8.11 2.18
N ASP A 319 -5.35 8.93 3.24
CA ASP A 319 -4.10 9.23 3.93
C ASP A 319 -3.48 7.94 4.49
N ALA A 320 -2.24 7.69 4.08
CA ALA A 320 -1.45 6.53 4.41
C ALA A 320 -1.02 6.43 5.89
N THR A 321 -1.29 7.45 6.71
CA THR A 321 -0.99 7.45 8.15
C THR A 321 -1.96 6.62 9.00
N LEU A 322 -3.11 6.19 8.43
CA LEU A 322 -4.23 5.62 9.20
C LEU A 322 -4.73 4.24 8.73
N ASN A 323 -3.97 3.53 7.88
CA ASN A 323 -4.25 2.14 7.46
C ASN A 323 -5.58 1.93 6.72
N TYR A 324 -6.09 2.93 6.00
CA TYR A 324 -7.28 2.80 5.16
C TYR A 324 -7.04 3.24 3.72
N PRO A 325 -7.71 2.61 2.74
CA PRO A 325 -8.62 1.47 2.88
C PRO A 325 -7.91 0.15 3.23
N LEU A 326 -8.62 -0.70 3.97
CA LEU A 326 -8.14 -1.98 4.48
C LEU A 326 -9.02 -3.12 3.96
N LEU A 327 -8.43 -4.24 3.56
CA LEU A 327 -9.17 -5.49 3.32
C LEU A 327 -8.65 -6.56 4.27
N SER A 328 -9.24 -6.63 5.46
CA SER A 328 -8.83 -7.61 6.47
C SER A 328 -9.45 -8.97 6.16
N VAL A 329 -8.62 -10.02 6.12
CA VAL A 329 -9.04 -11.39 5.81
C VAL A 329 -8.52 -12.36 6.85
N THR A 330 -9.44 -13.13 7.45
CA THR A 330 -9.06 -14.34 8.20
C THR A 330 -9.30 -15.56 7.34
N TYR A 331 -8.35 -16.48 7.33
CA TYR A 331 -8.43 -17.68 6.50
C TYR A 331 -7.83 -18.90 7.21
N ASN A 332 -8.17 -20.07 6.69
CA ASN A 332 -7.54 -21.32 7.07
C ASN A 332 -7.13 -22.10 5.82
N SER A 333 -5.98 -22.75 5.87
CA SER A 333 -5.55 -23.71 4.86
C SER A 333 -6.35 -24.98 4.96
N LEU A 334 -6.54 -25.65 3.82
CA LEU A 334 -6.97 -27.04 3.87
C LEU A 334 -5.84 -27.87 4.51
N PRO A 335 -6.16 -28.84 5.39
CA PRO A 335 -5.17 -29.79 5.89
C PRO A 335 -4.47 -30.47 4.73
N ASN A 336 -3.17 -30.74 4.88
CA ASN A 336 -2.45 -31.51 3.88
C ASN A 336 -3.10 -32.89 3.74
N ALA A 337 -2.98 -33.47 2.55
CA ALA A 337 -3.37 -34.86 2.32
C ALA A 337 -2.73 -35.74 3.42
N PRO A 338 -3.49 -36.64 4.06
CA PRO A 338 -2.95 -37.51 5.09
C PRO A 338 -1.71 -38.22 4.54
N GLY A 339 -0.63 -38.22 5.34
CA GLY A 339 0.56 -38.99 5.01
C GLY A 339 0.21 -40.46 4.81
N ALA A 340 1.06 -41.19 4.08
CA ALA A 340 0.84 -42.61 3.83
C ALA A 340 0.55 -43.35 5.15
N PRO A 341 -0.56 -44.10 5.23
CA PRO A 341 -0.91 -44.77 6.46
C PRO A 341 0.16 -45.80 6.82
N SER A 342 0.53 -45.83 8.10
CA SER A 342 1.48 -46.77 8.67
C SER A 342 0.75 -47.74 9.59
N LEU A 343 1.22 -48.99 9.61
CA LEU A 343 0.71 -50.03 10.50
C LEU A 343 1.51 -49.98 11.80
N VAL A 344 0.82 -49.81 12.94
CA VAL A 344 1.48 -49.79 14.25
C VAL A 344 1.93 -51.20 14.61
N GLY A 345 3.22 -51.37 14.93
CA GLY A 345 3.79 -52.65 15.33
C GLY A 345 4.03 -53.64 14.17
N ALA A 346 4.04 -53.17 12.93
CA ALA A 346 4.35 -54.02 11.78
C ALA A 346 5.86 -54.21 11.60
N THR A 347 6.25 -55.43 11.20
CA THR A 347 7.65 -55.78 10.87
C THR A 347 7.74 -56.18 9.40
N GLY A 348 8.72 -55.64 8.66
CA GLY A 348 8.98 -55.97 7.25
C GLY A 348 9.33 -54.75 6.37
N THR A 349 9.78 -54.99 5.14
CA THR A 349 10.11 -53.96 4.12
C THR A 349 9.46 -54.28 2.77
N GLY A 350 8.77 -53.30 2.16
CA GLY A 350 8.18 -53.40 0.82
C GLY A 350 6.65 -53.27 0.79
N LYS A 351 6.06 -53.16 -0.41
CA LYS A 351 4.62 -52.88 -0.61
C LYS A 351 3.67 -54.01 -0.19
N SER A 352 4.16 -55.21 0.13
CA SER A 352 3.35 -56.41 0.35
C SER A 352 3.76 -57.26 1.57
N ASN A 353 4.75 -56.83 2.36
CA ASN A 353 5.44 -57.70 3.34
C ASN A 353 5.30 -57.21 4.79
N TYR A 354 4.16 -56.63 5.17
CA TYR A 354 3.92 -56.21 6.54
C TYR A 354 3.23 -57.32 7.32
N TRP A 355 3.85 -57.74 8.42
CA TRP A 355 3.30 -58.72 9.35
C TRP A 355 3.04 -58.05 10.70
N VAL A 356 1.88 -58.34 11.29
CA VAL A 356 1.49 -57.90 12.64
C VAL A 356 1.00 -59.10 13.42
N ASP A 357 1.49 -59.26 14.65
CA ASP A 357 1.07 -60.33 15.58
C ASP A 357 -0.20 -59.95 16.37
N ALA A 358 -0.76 -58.77 16.08
CA ALA A 358 -1.95 -58.25 16.74
C ALA A 358 -3.24 -58.71 16.05
N ARG A 359 -4.22 -59.17 16.84
CA ARG A 359 -5.57 -59.50 16.35
C ARG A 359 -6.40 -58.27 15.94
N GLN A 360 -5.98 -57.08 16.35
CA GLN A 360 -6.53 -55.81 15.90
C GLN A 360 -5.43 -54.99 15.24
N VAL A 361 -5.67 -54.60 14.00
CA VAL A 361 -4.73 -53.80 13.21
C VAL A 361 -5.07 -52.33 13.37
N THR A 362 -4.13 -51.53 13.87
CA THR A 362 -4.28 -50.07 13.96
C THR A 362 -3.49 -49.40 12.83
N LEU A 363 -4.20 -48.72 11.93
CA LEU A 363 -3.60 -47.82 10.95
C LEU A 363 -3.48 -46.43 11.56
N LYS A 364 -2.32 -45.80 11.42
CA LYS A 364 -2.08 -44.40 11.76
C LYS A 364 -1.62 -43.63 10.53
N ALA A 365 -2.23 -42.49 10.28
CA ALA A 365 -1.77 -41.52 9.29
C ALA A 365 -1.46 -40.20 10.01
N THR A 366 -0.38 -39.54 9.61
CA THR A 366 -0.07 -38.19 10.09
C THR A 366 -0.82 -37.19 9.22
N VAL A 367 -1.62 -36.35 9.85
CA VAL A 367 -2.25 -35.19 9.20
C VAL A 367 -1.49 -33.96 9.67
N THR A 368 -1.07 -33.11 8.74
CA THR A 368 -0.42 -31.84 9.06
C THR A 368 -1.28 -30.68 8.54
N ASP A 369 -1.49 -29.69 9.40
CA ASP A 369 -2.10 -28.42 9.01
C ASP A 369 -0.98 -27.38 8.84
N PRO A 370 -0.82 -26.77 7.65
CA PRO A 370 0.16 -25.72 7.42
C PRO A 370 0.04 -24.51 8.37
N ASP A 371 -1.17 -24.23 8.87
CA ASP A 371 -1.46 -23.02 9.65
C ASP A 371 -1.55 -23.28 11.18
N GLY A 372 -1.34 -24.52 11.62
CA GLY A 372 -1.53 -24.90 13.03
C GLY A 372 -3.01 -24.84 13.46
N THR A 373 -3.29 -24.78 14.77
CA THR A 373 -4.67 -24.82 15.29
C THR A 373 -5.43 -23.48 15.23
N ALA A 374 -4.78 -22.39 14.82
CA ALA A 374 -5.32 -21.02 14.92
C ALA A 374 -5.70 -20.38 13.56
N GLY A 375 -5.30 -20.95 12.43
CA GLY A 375 -5.48 -20.33 11.11
C GLY A 375 -4.55 -19.13 10.86
N GLY A 376 -4.68 -18.51 9.67
CA GLY A 376 -3.90 -17.34 9.26
C GLY A 376 -4.75 -16.05 9.16
N SER A 377 -4.09 -14.90 9.27
CA SER A 377 -4.68 -13.57 9.06
C SER A 377 -3.77 -12.73 8.17
N VAL A 378 -4.36 -12.00 7.23
CA VAL A 378 -3.68 -11.00 6.38
C VAL A 378 -4.52 -9.75 6.20
#